data_AF-S9PP80-F1
#
_entry.id   AF-S9PP80-F1
#
_cell.length_a   1.000
_cell.length_b   1.000
_cell.length_c   1.000
_cell.angle_alpha   90.00
_cell.angle_beta   90.00
_cell.angle_gamma   90.00
#
_symmetry.space_group_name_H-M   'P 1'
#
loop_
_entity.id
_entity.type
_entity.pdbx_description
1 polymer ?
#
loop_
_entity_poly.entity_id
_entity_poly.type
_entity_poly.pdbx_seq_one_letter_code
_entity_poly.pdbx_strand_id
1 'polypeptide(L)'
;MTVSEQFRHPGEDPHVPPKGLPSLKLPWELPAPEIPHYLGWLNYWSAASARAIGFPDPARDAVLLSQARRTASGGWVVQLTDAPLDLDNPAHLDALKRAYERFPEIGGRAAP
;
A
#
# COMPACT_ATOMS: atom_id res chain seq x y z
N MET A 1 9.62 4.03 12.95
CA MET A 1 8.37 4.57 12.39
C MET A 1 7.39 3.44 12.20
N THR A 2 6.15 3.61 12.61
CA THR A 2 5.08 2.61 12.49
C THR A 2 4.00 3.11 11.55
N VAL A 3 3.28 2.20 10.90
CA VAL A 3 2.18 2.54 9.99
C VAL A 3 1.10 3.41 10.65
N SER A 4 0.97 3.33 11.98
CA SER A 4 0.07 4.18 12.76
C SER A 4 0.34 5.67 12.55
N GLU A 5 1.59 6.08 12.31
CA GLU A 5 1.98 7.46 12.05
C GLU A 5 1.55 7.96 10.65
N GLN A 6 0.94 7.11 9.82
CA GLN A 6 0.38 7.52 8.53
C GLN A 6 -1.13 7.83 8.60
N PHE A 7 -1.85 7.34 9.60
CA PHE A 7 -3.29 7.58 9.70
C PHE A 7 -3.56 9.02 10.18
N ARG A 8 -4.44 9.71 9.48
CA ARG A 8 -4.95 11.02 9.90
C ARG A 8 -6.17 10.82 10.80
N HIS A 9 -6.17 11.41 11.99
CA HIS A 9 -7.36 11.37 12.84
C HIS A 9 -8.31 12.56 12.56
N PRO A 10 -9.64 12.37 12.71
CA PRO A 10 -10.60 13.45 12.52
C PRO A 10 -10.36 14.59 13.51
N GLY A 11 -10.30 15.82 13.02
CA GLY A 11 -10.07 17.02 13.84
C GLY A 11 -8.61 17.43 14.00
N GLU A 12 -7.66 16.66 13.45
CA GLU A 12 -6.25 17.07 13.37
C GLU A 12 -6.00 17.98 12.15
N ASP A 13 -5.06 18.91 12.31
CA ASP A 13 -4.43 19.68 11.23
C ASP A 13 -3.97 18.75 10.09
N PRO A 14 -3.65 19.27 8.89
CA PRO A 14 -3.09 18.46 7.81
C PRO A 14 -1.87 17.67 8.30
N HIS A 15 -2.10 16.41 8.67
CA HIS A 15 -1.08 15.52 9.17
C HIS A 15 -0.17 15.17 8.00
N VAL A 16 1.10 15.56 8.10
CA VAL A 16 2.15 15.20 7.14
C VAL A 16 2.95 14.08 7.78
N PRO A 17 2.75 12.82 7.35
CA PRO A 17 3.51 11.72 7.90
C PRO A 17 5.01 11.94 7.67
N PRO A 18 5.85 11.55 8.63
CA PRO A 18 7.29 11.63 8.49
C PRO A 18 7.79 10.86 7.26
N LYS A 19 9.00 11.22 6.78
CA LYS A 19 9.66 10.63 5.60
C LYS A 19 8.92 10.83 4.27
N GLY A 20 7.91 11.70 4.20
CA GLY A 20 7.16 12.00 2.98
C GLY A 20 6.30 10.83 2.52
N LEU A 21 5.84 10.00 3.46
CA LEU A 21 4.82 8.99 3.22
C LEU A 21 3.44 9.66 3.13
N PRO A 22 2.49 9.07 2.40
CA PRO A 22 1.19 9.69 2.24
C PRO A 22 0.35 9.51 3.51
N SER A 23 -0.49 10.51 3.79
CA SER A 23 -1.53 10.42 4.82
C SER A 23 -2.64 9.46 4.36
N LEU A 24 -3.08 8.59 5.27
CA LEU A 24 -4.10 7.58 5.03
C LEU A 24 -5.35 7.91 5.86
N LYS A 25 -6.52 7.60 5.31
CA LYS A 25 -7.77 7.61 6.08
C LYS A 25 -7.80 6.45 7.06
N LEU A 26 -8.61 6.56 8.10
CA LEU A 26 -8.80 5.46 9.03
C LEU A 26 -9.56 4.32 8.33
N PRO A 27 -9.30 3.05 8.70
CA PRO A 27 -9.95 1.87 8.13
C PRO A 27 -11.49 1.96 7.99
N TRP A 28 -12.17 2.53 8.99
CA TRP A 28 -13.63 2.66 9.01
C TRP A 28 -14.18 3.84 8.18
N GLU A 29 -13.30 4.68 7.62
CA GLU A 29 -13.65 5.78 6.72
C GLU A 29 -13.48 5.40 5.24
N LEU A 30 -13.04 4.18 4.95
CA LEU A 30 -12.83 3.71 3.59
C LEU A 30 -14.16 3.43 2.89
N PRO A 31 -14.28 3.83 1.61
CA PRO A 31 -15.54 3.71 0.88
C PRO A 31 -15.90 2.26 0.53
N ALA A 32 -14.92 1.36 0.55
CA ALA A 32 -15.07 -0.03 0.14
C ALA A 32 -14.12 -0.94 0.95
N PRO A 33 -14.61 -2.07 1.51
CA PRO A 33 -13.80 -3.00 2.28
C PRO A 33 -12.72 -3.72 1.45
N GLU A 34 -12.84 -3.70 0.12
CA GLU A 34 -11.85 -4.29 -0.79
C GLU A 34 -10.57 -3.46 -0.88
N ILE A 35 -10.61 -2.17 -0.53
CA ILE A 35 -9.45 -1.27 -0.61
C ILE A 35 -8.50 -1.54 0.56
N PRO A 36 -7.23 -1.92 0.31
CA PRO A 36 -6.26 -2.09 1.37
C PRO A 36 -6.08 -0.81 2.20
N HIS A 37 -5.96 -0.96 3.52
CA HIS A 37 -5.88 0.18 4.44
C HIS A 37 -4.50 0.86 4.41
N TYR A 38 -3.45 0.10 4.14
CA TYR A 38 -2.07 0.55 4.09
C TYR A 38 -1.21 -0.47 3.32
N LEU A 39 0.05 -0.11 3.07
CA LEU A 39 1.06 -1.02 2.57
C LEU A 39 2.05 -1.37 3.68
N GLY A 40 2.37 -2.65 3.82
CA GLY A 40 3.44 -3.15 4.67
C GLY A 40 4.55 -3.80 3.85
N TRP A 41 5.51 -4.42 4.53
CA TRP A 41 6.53 -5.25 3.89
C TRP A 41 5.90 -6.38 3.04
N LEU A 42 4.96 -7.10 3.66
CA LEU A 42 4.21 -8.18 3.05
C LEU A 42 2.73 -7.78 3.02
N ASN A 43 2.12 -7.89 1.84
CA ASN A 43 0.75 -7.48 1.60
C ASN A 43 -0.05 -8.68 1.11
N TYR A 44 -1.17 -8.96 1.78
CA TYR A 44 -2.16 -9.89 1.26
C TYR A 44 -3.30 -9.11 0.61
N TRP A 45 -3.54 -9.38 -0.66
CA TRP A 45 -4.66 -8.84 -1.41
C TRP A 45 -5.57 -9.99 -1.82
N SER A 46 -6.83 -9.93 -1.38
CA SER A 46 -7.85 -10.82 -1.92
C SER A 46 -8.01 -10.62 -3.43
N ALA A 47 -8.66 -11.56 -4.13
CA ALA A 47 -8.98 -11.37 -5.55
C ALA A 47 -9.76 -10.06 -5.80
N ALA A 48 -10.67 -9.71 -4.88
CA ALA A 48 -11.44 -8.48 -4.94
C ALA A 48 -10.57 -7.23 -4.71
N SER A 49 -9.67 -7.28 -3.73
CA SER A 49 -8.73 -6.19 -3.44
C SER A 49 -7.77 -5.94 -4.59
N ALA A 50 -7.19 -7.01 -5.15
CA ALA A 50 -6.29 -6.92 -6.30
C ALA A 50 -7.00 -6.30 -7.51
N ARG A 51 -8.25 -6.69 -7.77
CA ARG A 51 -9.09 -6.07 -8.80
C ARG A 51 -9.36 -4.60 -8.51
N ALA A 52 -9.69 -4.25 -7.27
CA ALA A 52 -10.03 -2.88 -6.88
C ALA A 52 -8.85 -1.92 -7.11
N ILE A 53 -7.63 -2.33 -6.76
CA ILE A 53 -6.41 -1.50 -6.95
C ILE A 53 -5.77 -1.66 -8.34
N GLY A 54 -6.38 -2.43 -9.24
CA GLY A 54 -5.87 -2.67 -10.60
C GLY A 54 -4.54 -3.45 -10.64
N PHE A 55 -4.37 -4.46 -9.78
CA PHE A 55 -3.22 -5.37 -9.76
C PHE A 55 -3.61 -6.79 -10.23
N PRO A 56 -2.79 -7.46 -11.06
CA PRO A 56 -1.59 -6.95 -11.70
C PRO A 56 -1.86 -6.24 -13.03
N ASP A 57 -1.06 -5.22 -13.33
CA ASP A 57 -0.85 -4.64 -14.66
C ASP A 57 0.53 -5.10 -15.17
N PRO A 58 0.60 -6.02 -16.16
CA PRO A 58 1.87 -6.55 -16.66
C PRO A 58 2.86 -5.49 -17.17
N ALA A 59 2.37 -4.33 -17.63
CA ALA A 59 3.23 -3.26 -18.14
C ALA A 59 3.85 -2.42 -17.02
N ARG A 60 3.25 -2.41 -15.83
CA ARG A 60 3.64 -1.53 -14.71
C ARG A 60 4.17 -2.28 -13.50
N ASP A 61 3.79 -3.56 -13.36
CA ASP A 61 3.97 -4.32 -12.11
C ASP A 61 5.01 -5.43 -12.23
N ALA A 62 5.85 -5.43 -13.27
CA ALA A 62 6.83 -6.50 -13.50
C ALA A 62 7.73 -6.77 -12.26
N VAL A 63 8.17 -5.71 -11.59
CA VAL A 63 8.98 -5.81 -10.36
C VAL A 63 8.15 -6.44 -9.22
N LEU A 64 6.94 -5.92 -8.95
CA LEU A 64 6.06 -6.45 -7.91
C LEU A 64 5.65 -7.90 -8.19
N LEU A 65 5.40 -8.25 -9.46
CA LEU A 65 5.07 -9.61 -9.90
C LEU A 65 6.20 -10.60 -9.64
N SER A 66 7.46 -10.18 -9.78
CA SER A 66 8.61 -11.03 -9.45
C SER A 66 8.69 -11.40 -7.96
N GLN A 67 8.07 -10.59 -7.11
CA GLN A 67 8.00 -10.74 -5.65
C GLN A 67 6.60 -11.11 -5.17
N ALA A 68 5.72 -11.53 -6.09
CA ALA A 68 4.33 -11.87 -5.79
C ALA A 68 4.06 -13.37 -5.99
N ARG A 69 3.22 -13.91 -5.12
CA ARG A 69 2.69 -15.28 -5.24
C ARG A 69 1.18 -15.24 -5.29
N ARG A 70 0.60 -15.91 -6.30
CA ARG A 70 -0.84 -16.12 -6.39
C ARG A 70 -1.29 -17.20 -5.40
N THR A 71 -2.38 -16.95 -4.68
CA THR A 71 -2.97 -17.89 -3.72
C THR A 71 -3.97 -18.81 -4.41
N ALA A 72 -4.33 -19.94 -3.78
CA ALA A 72 -5.34 -20.84 -4.30
C ALA A 72 -6.73 -20.19 -4.43
N SER A 73 -7.04 -19.21 -3.57
CA SER A 73 -8.26 -18.40 -3.63
C SER A 73 -8.24 -17.30 -4.69
N GLY A 74 -7.18 -17.21 -5.51
CA GLY A 74 -7.03 -16.22 -6.56
C GLY A 74 -6.55 -14.84 -6.09
N GLY A 75 -6.22 -14.69 -4.80
CA GLY A 75 -5.55 -13.51 -4.25
C GLY A 75 -4.04 -13.52 -4.48
N TRP A 76 -3.36 -12.55 -3.88
CA TRP A 76 -1.94 -12.31 -4.01
C TRP A 76 -1.29 -12.07 -2.65
N VAL A 77 -0.12 -12.65 -2.47
CA VAL A 77 0.83 -12.26 -1.44
C VAL A 77 1.95 -11.52 -2.15
N VAL A 78 2.19 -10.25 -1.81
CA VAL A 78 3.16 -9.37 -2.48
C VAL A 78 4.15 -8.83 -1.47
N GLN A 79 5.42 -9.05 -1.74
CA GLN A 79 6.53 -8.53 -0.94
C GLN A 79 7.09 -7.27 -1.62
N LEU A 80 7.24 -6.16 -0.88
CA LEU A 80 7.76 -4.91 -1.45
C LEU A 80 9.29 -4.89 -1.60
N THR A 81 9.98 -5.60 -0.71
CA THR A 81 11.45 -5.65 -0.61
C THR A 81 11.88 -7.06 -0.21
N ASP A 82 13.00 -7.55 -0.72
CA ASP A 82 13.55 -8.87 -0.41
C ASP A 82 13.85 -9.08 1.09
N ALA A 83 14.28 -8.03 1.78
CA ALA A 83 14.44 -7.98 3.24
C ALA A 83 13.25 -7.30 3.94
N PRO A 84 13.04 -7.53 5.26
CA PRO A 84 12.04 -6.79 6.04
C PRO A 84 12.12 -5.28 5.83
N LEU A 85 10.95 -4.65 5.65
CA LEU A 85 10.85 -3.23 5.39
C LEU A 85 11.52 -2.42 6.51
N ASP A 86 12.44 -1.55 6.11
CA ASP A 86 13.22 -0.69 7.00
C ASP A 86 13.09 0.74 6.48
N LEU A 87 12.39 1.59 7.24
CA LEU A 87 12.10 2.95 6.80
C LEU A 87 13.31 3.89 6.94
N ASP A 88 14.39 3.46 7.59
CA ASP A 88 15.66 4.19 7.63
C ASP A 88 16.56 3.85 6.43
N ASN A 89 16.29 2.75 5.73
CA ASN A 89 16.92 2.43 4.45
C ASN A 89 16.23 3.21 3.30
N PRO A 90 16.94 4.10 2.59
CA PRO A 90 16.36 4.91 1.51
C PRO A 90 15.75 4.08 0.37
N ALA A 91 16.31 2.91 0.05
CA ALA A 91 15.80 2.05 -1.01
C ALA A 91 14.44 1.42 -0.64
N HIS A 92 14.29 1.03 0.62
CA HIS A 92 13.05 0.48 1.16
C HIS A 92 11.96 1.56 1.23
N LEU A 93 12.32 2.77 1.65
CA LEU A 93 11.42 3.92 1.64
C LEU A 93 10.97 4.28 0.22
N ASP A 94 11.88 4.29 -0.75
CA ASP A 94 11.56 4.55 -2.16
C ASP A 94 10.61 3.49 -2.73
N ALA A 95 10.87 2.20 -2.46
CA ALA A 95 9.99 1.10 -2.86
C ALA A 95 8.57 1.26 -2.30
N LEU A 96 8.44 1.63 -1.02
CA LEU A 96 7.15 1.89 -0.39
C LEU A 96 6.43 3.09 -1.03
N LYS A 97 7.13 4.19 -1.30
CA LYS A 97 6.57 5.38 -1.96
C LYS A 97 6.08 5.07 -3.37
N ARG A 98 6.90 4.40 -4.19
CA ARG A 98 6.51 3.97 -5.54
C ARG A 98 5.28 3.06 -5.52
N ALA A 99 5.17 2.18 -4.53
CA ALA A 99 3.99 1.32 -4.39
C ALA A 99 2.74 2.16 -4.05
N TYR A 100 2.86 3.16 -3.17
CA TYR A 100 1.78 4.11 -2.90
C TYR A 100 1.42 4.97 -4.12
N GLU A 101 2.37 5.36 -4.96
CA GLU A 101 2.12 6.08 -6.22
C GLU A 101 1.43 5.17 -7.25
N ARG A 102 1.81 3.89 -7.31
CA ARG A 102 1.21 2.90 -8.21
C ARG A 102 -0.23 2.57 -7.85
N PHE A 103 -0.57 2.55 -6.56
CA PHE A 103 -1.90 2.20 -6.05
C PHE A 103 -2.51 3.37 -5.28
N PRO A 104 -2.92 4.46 -5.98
CA PRO A 104 -3.31 5.69 -5.34
C PRO A 104 -4.56 5.55 -4.46
N GLU A 105 -5.37 4.50 -4.64
CA GLU A 105 -6.58 4.25 -3.84
C GLU A 105 -6.29 3.68 -2.44
N ILE A 106 -5.12 3.05 -2.24
CA ILE A 106 -4.77 2.41 -0.96
C ILE A 106 -4.77 3.43 0.18
N GLY A 107 -5.42 3.06 1.29
CA GLY A 107 -5.63 3.93 2.46
C GLY A 107 -6.65 5.04 2.22
N GLY A 108 -7.55 4.86 1.26
CA GLY A 108 -8.64 5.82 0.99
C GLY A 108 -8.14 7.14 0.42
N ARG A 109 -6.92 7.12 -0.12
CA ARG A 109 -6.34 8.19 -0.90
C ARG A 109 -7.11 8.24 -2.24
N ALA A 110 -7.44 9.43 -2.72
CA ALA A 110 -8.09 9.57 -4.01
C ALA A 110 -7.04 9.46 -5.13
N ALA A 111 -7.43 8.94 -6.29
CA ALA A 111 -6.59 9.01 -7.49
C ALA A 111 -6.31 10.48 -7.86
N PRO A 112 -5.12 10.80 -8.42
CA PRO A 112 -4.84 12.13 -8.95
C PRO A 112 -5.86 12.56 -10.01
#